data_AF-A0A4P5SCW8-F1
#
_entry.id   AF-A0A4P5SCW8-F1
#
_cell.length_a   1.000
_cell.length_b   1.000
_cell.length_c   1.000
_cell.angle_alpha   90.00
_cell.angle_beta   90.00
_cell.angle_gamma   90.00
#
_symmetry.space_group_name_H-M   'P 1'
#
loop_
_entity.id
_entity.type
_entity.pdbx_description
1 polymer ?
#
loop_
_entity_poly.entity_id
_entity_poly.type
_entity_poly.pdbx_seq_one_letter_code
_entity_poly.pdbx_strand_id
1 'polypeptide(L)'
;MAAGFVALMLLTWAAPAHAHQPVPLNASDSTPARGPLLVDGTVSFAVYATVRKGTMRGFRFGLKAADQLALQLLIPDSSPVNHLSVAELPIVTVIDPTGKSTTMPITERTPFFEPYSGTSYLYLSRLTERARAGTYQVTVTGNSSMKVPVVVAVGYREVRGTVLN
;
A
#
# COMPACT_ATOMS: atom_id res chain seq x y z
N MET A 1 -31.75 3.29 -54.89
CA MET A 1 -31.12 2.27 -54.03
C MET A 1 -30.11 2.99 -53.15
N ALA A 2 -30.37 3.12 -51.85
CA ALA A 2 -29.41 3.72 -50.91
C ALA A 2 -29.20 2.70 -49.79
N ALA A 3 -28.07 1.99 -49.87
CA ALA A 3 -27.65 1.05 -48.83
C ALA A 3 -27.05 1.87 -47.68
N GLY A 4 -27.80 2.03 -46.60
CA GLY A 4 -27.30 2.62 -45.36
C GLY A 4 -26.41 1.63 -44.63
N PHE A 5 -25.12 1.92 -44.52
CA PHE A 5 -24.23 1.22 -43.60
C PHE A 5 -24.50 1.70 -42.18
N VAL A 6 -25.09 0.83 -41.35
CA VAL A 6 -25.13 1.04 -39.90
C VAL A 6 -23.80 0.53 -39.33
N ALA A 7 -22.92 1.45 -38.94
CA ALA A 7 -21.72 1.11 -38.20
C ALA A 7 -22.11 0.75 -36.75
N LEU A 8 -22.02 -0.53 -36.41
CA LEU A 8 -22.19 -1.01 -35.04
C LEU A 8 -20.96 -0.60 -34.22
N MET A 9 -21.06 0.48 -33.44
CA MET A 9 -20.06 0.83 -32.43
C MET A 9 -20.12 -0.19 -31.28
N LEU A 10 -19.16 -1.11 -31.27
CA LEU A 10 -18.87 -1.95 -30.11
C LEU A 10 -18.30 -1.06 -29.00
N LEU A 11 -19.11 -0.71 -28.00
CA LEU A 11 -18.61 -0.19 -26.73
C LEU A 11 -17.84 -1.31 -26.04
N THR A 12 -16.54 -1.39 -26.25
CA THR A 12 -15.67 -2.19 -25.39
C THR A 12 -15.68 -1.52 -24.02
N TRP A 13 -16.30 -2.18 -23.04
CA TRP A 13 -16.17 -1.80 -21.63
C TRP A 13 -14.69 -1.96 -21.26
N ALA A 14 -13.91 -0.88 -21.34
CA ALA A 14 -12.60 -0.87 -20.74
C ALA A 14 -12.83 -1.06 -19.24
N ALA A 15 -12.45 -2.23 -18.71
CA ALA A 15 -12.32 -2.38 -17.26
C ALA A 15 -11.47 -1.20 -16.78
N PRO A 16 -11.83 -0.56 -15.65
CA PRO A 16 -11.01 0.52 -15.12
C PRO A 16 -9.58 -0.01 -15.08
N ALA A 17 -8.63 0.74 -15.63
CA ALA A 17 -7.22 0.45 -15.40
C ALA A 17 -7.10 0.28 -13.89
N HIS A 18 -6.77 -0.94 -13.43
CA HIS A 18 -6.73 -1.26 -12.02
C HIS A 18 -5.57 -0.48 -11.40
N ALA A 19 -5.84 0.76 -11.03
CA ALA A 19 -4.95 1.56 -10.22
C ALA A 19 -4.98 0.99 -8.81
N HIS A 20 -3.81 0.58 -8.33
CA HIS A 20 -3.53 -0.04 -7.04
C HIS A 20 -4.43 -1.25 -6.68
N GLN A 21 -3.88 -2.46 -6.63
CA GLN A 21 -4.62 -3.62 -6.13
C GLN A 21 -4.79 -3.54 -4.59
N PRO A 22 -6.01 -3.53 -4.05
CA PRO A 22 -6.23 -3.43 -2.61
C PRO A 22 -5.89 -4.73 -1.89
N VAL A 23 -5.28 -4.62 -0.70
CA VAL A 23 -4.97 -5.75 0.19
C VAL A 23 -5.35 -5.38 1.63
N PRO A 24 -6.56 -5.74 2.09
CA PRO A 24 -6.98 -5.44 3.45
C PRO A 24 -6.37 -6.40 4.46
N LEU A 25 -5.71 -5.86 5.50
CA LEU A 25 -5.20 -6.63 6.63
C LEU A 25 -6.20 -6.62 7.80
N ASN A 26 -6.32 -7.75 8.46
CA ASN A 26 -7.20 -7.96 9.62
C ASN A 26 -6.40 -8.36 10.88
N ALA A 27 -7.08 -8.62 11.99
CA ALA A 27 -6.43 -8.91 13.27
C ALA A 27 -5.59 -10.21 13.28
N SER A 28 -5.90 -11.20 12.43
CA SER A 28 -5.08 -12.41 12.27
C SER A 28 -3.68 -12.10 11.77
N ASP A 29 -3.54 -11.06 10.95
CA ASP A 29 -2.32 -10.67 10.25
C ASP A 29 -1.39 -9.89 11.18
N SER A 30 -1.27 -10.32 12.45
CA SER A 30 -0.58 -9.55 13.50
C SER A 30 0.94 -9.65 13.45
N THR A 31 1.50 -10.43 12.51
CA THR A 31 2.93 -10.49 12.19
C THR A 31 3.11 -10.68 10.68
N PRO A 32 4.27 -10.34 10.10
CA PRO A 32 4.53 -10.57 8.67
C PRO A 32 4.33 -12.03 8.23
N ALA A 33 4.71 -13.00 9.08
CA ALA A 33 4.54 -14.43 8.81
C ALA A 33 3.07 -14.89 8.81
N ARG A 34 2.19 -14.18 9.53
CA ARG A 34 0.75 -14.44 9.56
C ARG A 34 -0.05 -13.61 8.55
N GLY A 35 0.61 -12.66 7.90
CA GLY A 35 0.01 -11.83 6.89
C GLY A 35 0.30 -12.29 5.46
N PRO A 36 -0.36 -11.65 4.49
CA PRO A 36 -0.26 -12.03 3.11
C PRO A 36 1.15 -11.84 2.54
N LEU A 37 1.46 -12.62 1.52
CA LEU A 37 2.61 -12.44 0.64
C LEU A 37 2.13 -11.86 -0.70
N LEU A 38 2.59 -10.65 -1.00
CA LEU A 38 2.50 -10.02 -2.32
C LEU A 38 3.63 -10.59 -3.18
N VAL A 39 3.30 -11.48 -4.11
CA VAL A 39 4.32 -12.31 -4.80
C VAL A 39 5.31 -11.46 -5.61
N ASP A 40 4.82 -10.40 -6.25
CA ASP A 40 5.61 -9.44 -7.03
C ASP A 40 5.43 -8.04 -6.44
N GLY A 41 6.37 -7.60 -5.60
CA GLY A 41 6.38 -6.30 -4.95
C GLY A 41 6.62 -5.11 -5.88
N THR A 42 6.85 -5.34 -7.18
CA THR A 42 6.85 -4.24 -8.18
C THR A 42 5.43 -3.89 -8.63
N VAL A 43 4.46 -4.78 -8.42
CA VAL A 43 3.04 -4.51 -8.68
C VAL A 43 2.51 -3.50 -7.67
N SER A 44 1.70 -2.58 -8.16
CA SER A 44 1.08 -1.52 -7.38
C SER A 44 0.00 -2.10 -6.46
N PHE A 45 0.28 -2.20 -5.16
CA PHE A 45 -0.69 -2.62 -4.14
C PHE A 45 -0.97 -1.49 -3.16
N ALA A 46 -2.22 -1.38 -2.71
CA ALA A 46 -2.61 -0.57 -1.56
C ALA A 46 -2.89 -1.50 -0.37
N VAL A 47 -1.94 -1.62 0.56
CA VAL A 47 -2.11 -2.46 1.75
C VAL A 47 -2.79 -1.65 2.85
N TYR A 48 -4.02 -2.00 3.18
CA TYR A 48 -4.83 -1.30 4.17
C TYR A 48 -4.69 -1.97 5.54
N ALA A 49 -4.32 -1.19 6.54
CA ALA A 49 -4.26 -1.64 7.93
C ALA A 49 -5.06 -0.70 8.82
N THR A 50 -5.58 -1.23 9.94
CA THR A 50 -6.09 -0.41 11.04
C THR A 50 -5.43 -0.84 12.32
N VAL A 51 -4.74 0.10 12.97
CA VAL A 51 -3.94 -0.16 14.17
C VAL A 51 -4.26 0.85 15.27
N ARG A 52 -4.07 0.45 16.52
CA ARG A 52 -4.02 1.30 17.72
C ARG A 52 -2.85 0.86 18.60
N LYS A 53 -2.54 1.60 19.65
CA LYS A 53 -1.51 1.29 20.64
C LYS A 53 -1.61 -0.16 21.10
N GLY A 54 -0.49 -0.89 21.03
CA GLY A 54 -0.40 -2.31 21.40
C GLY A 54 -0.89 -3.30 20.32
N THR A 55 -1.20 -2.83 19.12
CA THR A 55 -1.58 -3.71 17.99
C THR A 55 -0.64 -3.53 16.81
N MET A 56 -0.43 -4.61 16.06
CA MET A 56 0.41 -4.64 14.87
C MET A 56 -0.33 -5.33 13.73
N ARG A 57 0.02 -4.96 12.50
CA ARG A 57 -0.32 -5.68 11.28
C ARG A 57 0.96 -5.94 10.50
N GLY A 58 1.06 -7.08 9.84
CA GLY A 58 2.21 -7.41 9.03
C GLY A 58 1.81 -8.05 7.71
N PHE A 59 2.71 -7.93 6.75
CA PHE A 59 2.62 -8.59 5.45
C PHE A 59 4.04 -8.76 4.88
N ARG A 60 4.14 -9.43 3.74
CA ARG A 60 5.39 -9.71 3.04
C ARG A 60 5.25 -9.34 1.57
N PHE A 61 6.36 -9.03 0.92
CA PHE A 61 6.39 -8.92 -0.54
C PHE A 61 7.72 -9.38 -1.11
N GLY A 62 7.70 -9.97 -2.31
CA GLY A 62 8.89 -10.44 -3.02
C GLY A 62 9.45 -9.40 -3.99
N LEU A 63 10.76 -9.23 -4.03
CA LEU A 63 11.46 -8.48 -5.07
C LEU A 63 12.59 -9.32 -5.66
N LYS A 64 12.94 -9.06 -6.91
CA LYS A 64 14.07 -9.67 -7.62
C LYS A 64 15.27 -8.72 -7.63
N ALA A 65 16.42 -9.24 -8.06
CA ALA A 65 17.59 -8.40 -8.29
C ALA A 65 17.27 -7.36 -9.37
N ALA A 66 17.78 -6.14 -9.19
CA ALA A 66 17.55 -4.97 -10.05
C ALA A 66 16.14 -4.36 -10.00
N ASP A 67 15.17 -4.95 -9.29
CA ASP A 67 13.91 -4.27 -9.00
C ASP A 67 14.16 -3.02 -8.14
N GLN A 68 13.18 -2.11 -8.14
CA GLN A 68 13.13 -0.99 -7.22
C GLN A 68 12.26 -1.36 -6.01
N LEU A 69 12.79 -1.20 -4.80
CA LEU A 69 11.97 -1.14 -3.60
C LEU A 69 11.22 0.20 -3.62
N ALA A 70 9.90 0.16 -3.59
CA ALA A 70 9.06 1.35 -3.55
C ALA A 70 7.96 1.16 -2.49
N LEU A 71 8.01 1.95 -1.42
CA LEU A 71 7.00 1.99 -0.38
C LEU A 71 6.59 3.43 -0.08
N GLN A 72 5.31 3.64 0.20
CA GLN A 72 4.79 4.91 0.67
C GLN A 72 3.88 4.68 1.86
N LEU A 73 4.00 5.52 2.89
CA LEU A 73 3.14 5.50 4.06
C LEU A 73 2.14 6.65 3.98
N LEU A 74 0.85 6.31 4.06
CA LEU A 74 -0.24 7.26 4.03
C LEU A 74 -1.24 7.04 5.17
N ILE A 75 -1.93 8.11 5.54
CA ILE A 75 -3.13 8.10 6.39
C ILE A 75 -4.24 8.92 5.70
N PRO A 76 -5.53 8.68 5.98
CA PRO A 76 -6.60 9.54 5.49
C PRO A 76 -6.42 10.99 5.96
N ASP A 77 -6.63 11.93 5.05
CA ASP A 77 -6.68 13.36 5.36
C ASP A 77 -8.07 13.75 5.86
N SER A 78 -8.44 13.22 7.03
CA SER A 78 -9.72 13.48 7.67
C SER A 78 -9.58 13.47 9.19
N SER A 79 -10.28 14.39 9.86
CA SER A 79 -10.29 14.46 11.32
C SER A 79 -10.89 13.19 11.94
N PRO A 80 -10.35 12.70 13.08
CA PRO A 80 -9.22 13.27 13.82
C PRO A 80 -7.84 12.77 13.36
N VAL A 81 -7.79 11.82 12.41
CA VAL A 81 -6.55 11.10 12.02
C VAL A 81 -5.49 12.03 11.45
N ASN A 82 -5.88 13.02 10.65
CA ASN A 82 -4.95 13.98 10.06
C ASN A 82 -4.32 14.96 11.07
N HIS A 83 -4.86 15.05 12.29
CA HIS A 83 -4.36 15.91 13.36
C HIS A 83 -3.41 15.22 14.35
N LEU A 84 -3.19 13.90 14.23
CA LEU A 84 -2.31 13.15 15.13
C LEU A 84 -0.91 13.77 15.18
N SER A 85 -0.28 13.85 16.35
CA SER A 85 1.13 14.25 16.42
C SER A 85 2.03 13.16 15.84
N VAL A 86 3.29 13.48 15.50
CA VAL A 86 4.26 12.48 15.02
C VAL A 86 4.40 11.30 15.99
N ALA A 87 4.33 11.58 17.29
CA ALA A 87 4.39 10.56 18.33
C ALA A 87 3.16 9.64 18.36
N GLU A 88 2.02 10.03 17.80
CA GLU A 88 0.81 9.20 17.76
C GLU A 88 0.65 8.44 16.44
N LEU A 89 1.41 8.83 15.41
CA LEU A 89 1.34 8.19 14.10
C LEU A 89 1.81 6.72 14.15
N PRO A 90 1.26 5.88 13.27
CA PRO A 90 1.71 4.50 13.09
C PRO A 90 3.18 4.44 12.66
N ILE A 91 3.89 3.44 13.16
CA ILE A 91 5.29 3.17 12.82
C ILE A 91 5.32 2.04 11.80
N VAL A 92 5.98 2.26 10.66
CA VAL A 92 6.20 1.22 9.65
C VAL A 92 7.66 0.79 9.66
N THR A 93 7.89 -0.49 9.93
CA THR A 93 9.21 -1.10 9.91
C THR A 93 9.28 -2.13 8.77
N VAL A 94 10.37 -2.07 8.02
CA VAL A 94 10.67 -2.94 6.88
C VAL A 94 11.93 -3.72 7.20
N ILE A 95 11.86 -5.04 7.12
CA ILE A 95 13.01 -5.94 7.24
C ILE A 95 13.32 -6.47 5.85
N ASP A 96 14.56 -6.25 5.39
CA ASP A 96 15.02 -6.72 4.09
C ASP A 96 15.40 -8.22 4.11
N PRO A 97 15.65 -8.84 2.94
CA PRO A 97 16.00 -10.26 2.87
C PRO A 97 17.29 -10.66 3.60
N THR A 98 18.13 -9.69 4.00
CA THR A 98 19.35 -9.93 4.80
C THR A 98 19.12 -9.75 6.30
N GLY A 99 17.91 -9.37 6.71
CA GLY A 99 17.55 -9.11 8.10
C GLY A 99 17.80 -7.67 8.55
N LYS A 100 18.24 -6.76 7.66
CA LYS A 100 18.40 -5.35 8.01
C LYS A 100 17.03 -4.73 8.22
N SER A 101 16.85 -4.09 9.37
CA SER A 101 15.62 -3.39 9.75
C SER A 101 15.73 -1.89 9.46
N THR A 102 14.71 -1.34 8.81
CA THR A 102 14.55 0.09 8.52
C THR A 102 13.17 0.54 8.97
N THR A 103 13.09 1.54 9.83
CA THR A 103 11.84 2.24 10.13
C THR A 103 11.67 3.41 9.17
N MET A 104 10.52 3.51 8.51
CA MET A 104 10.20 4.63 7.62
C MET A 104 10.02 5.91 8.44
N PRO A 105 10.85 6.96 8.26
CA PRO A 105 10.75 8.18 9.05
C PRO A 105 9.54 9.01 8.58
N ILE A 106 8.83 9.65 9.52
CA ILE A 106 7.79 10.63 9.17
C ILE A 106 8.48 11.95 8.80
N THR A 107 8.53 12.28 7.52
CA THR A 107 9.28 13.43 7.00
C THR A 107 8.40 14.43 6.27
N GLU A 108 7.15 14.09 5.99
CA GLU A 108 6.23 14.94 5.25
C GLU A 108 4.78 14.84 5.76
N ARG A 109 3.95 15.76 5.27
CA ARG A 109 2.49 15.74 5.35
C ARG A 109 1.94 16.31 4.05
N THR A 110 2.17 15.59 2.96
CA THR A 110 1.82 16.06 1.62
C THR A 110 0.42 15.59 1.25
N PRO A 111 -0.54 16.50 0.97
CA PRO A 111 -1.88 16.11 0.54
C PRO A 111 -1.86 15.32 -0.77
N PHE A 112 -2.74 14.33 -0.87
CA PHE A 112 -2.93 13.51 -2.05
C PHE A 112 -4.40 13.13 -2.19
N PHE A 113 -5.01 13.48 -3.32
CA PHE A 113 -6.35 13.01 -3.65
C PHE A 113 -6.26 11.77 -4.52
N GLU A 114 -6.76 10.64 -4.03
CA GLU A 114 -6.79 9.38 -4.77
C GLU A 114 -8.11 9.31 -5.57
N PRO A 115 -8.06 9.43 -6.91
CA PRO A 115 -9.27 9.67 -7.71
C PRO A 115 -10.19 8.46 -7.86
N TYR A 116 -9.69 7.24 -7.70
CA TYR A 116 -10.50 6.03 -7.93
C TYR A 116 -11.40 5.69 -6.74
N SER A 117 -10.91 5.87 -5.51
CA SER A 117 -11.70 5.75 -4.28
C SER A 117 -12.36 7.07 -3.85
N GLY A 118 -11.89 8.22 -4.38
CA GLY A 118 -12.34 9.54 -3.95
C GLY A 118 -11.85 9.91 -2.54
N THR A 119 -10.80 9.23 -2.04
CA THR A 119 -10.26 9.45 -0.70
C THR A 119 -9.08 10.42 -0.73
N SER A 120 -9.12 11.43 0.12
CA SER A 120 -7.95 12.28 0.40
C SER A 120 -7.05 11.62 1.44
N TYR A 121 -5.75 11.63 1.19
CA TYR A 121 -4.70 11.10 2.06
C TYR A 121 -3.63 12.15 2.33
N LEU A 122 -2.86 11.93 3.39
CA LEU A 122 -1.56 12.56 3.61
C LEU A 122 -0.47 11.52 3.38
N TYR A 123 0.47 11.81 2.48
CA TYR A 123 1.76 11.14 2.49
C TYR A 123 2.54 11.56 3.74
N LEU A 124 3.10 10.57 4.42
CA LEU A 124 3.91 10.76 5.62
C LEU A 124 5.39 10.40 5.42
N SER A 125 5.64 9.40 4.56
CA SER A 125 6.98 8.88 4.29
C SER A 125 7.02 8.16 2.95
N ARG A 126 8.19 8.15 2.32
CA ARG A 126 8.46 7.41 1.08
C ARG A 126 9.82 6.74 1.21
N LEU A 127 9.89 5.47 0.81
CA LEU A 127 11.11 4.70 0.74
C LEU A 127 11.30 4.25 -0.70
N THR A 128 12.42 4.63 -1.30
CA THR A 128 12.80 4.20 -2.65
C THR A 128 14.27 3.87 -2.69
N GLU A 129 14.59 2.61 -2.98
CA GLU A 129 15.95 2.10 -3.02
C GLU A 129 16.09 1.00 -4.09
N ARG A 130 17.32 0.65 -4.48
CA ARG A 130 17.54 -0.58 -5.25
C ARG A 130 17.21 -1.79 -4.37
N ALA A 131 16.41 -2.71 -4.89
CA ALA A 131 16.00 -3.89 -4.16
C ALA A 131 17.16 -4.87 -3.99
N ARG A 132 17.15 -5.56 -2.85
CA ARG A 132 17.82 -6.85 -2.68
C ARG A 132 16.83 -7.94 -3.08
N ALA A 133 17.30 -8.94 -3.81
CA ALA A 133 16.45 -10.06 -4.17
C ALA A 133 16.00 -10.82 -2.90
N GLY A 134 14.72 -11.14 -2.81
CA GLY A 134 14.15 -11.92 -1.72
C GLY A 134 12.83 -11.36 -1.18
N THR A 135 12.42 -11.88 -0.04
CA THR A 135 11.18 -11.47 0.63
C THR A 135 11.45 -10.40 1.67
N TYR A 136 10.79 -9.26 1.53
CA TYR A 136 10.73 -8.21 2.53
C TYR A 136 9.58 -8.47 3.50
N GLN A 137 9.76 -8.08 4.75
CA GLN A 137 8.73 -8.15 5.78
C GLN A 137 8.37 -6.73 6.23
N VAL A 138 7.09 -6.42 6.27
CA VAL A 138 6.61 -5.10 6.71
C VAL A 138 5.74 -5.28 7.93
N THR A 139 5.97 -4.43 8.93
CA THR A 139 5.14 -4.34 10.12
C THR A 139 4.64 -2.92 10.32
N VAL A 140 3.33 -2.76 10.46
CA VAL A 140 2.64 -1.53 10.84
C VAL A 140 2.27 -1.63 12.31
N THR A 141 2.83 -0.76 13.15
CA THR A 141 2.62 -0.74 14.60
C THR A 141 1.80 0.49 14.97
N GLY A 142 0.71 0.31 15.72
CA GLY A 142 -0.10 1.44 16.19
C GLY A 142 0.51 2.09 17.43
N ASN A 143 0.47 3.43 17.50
CA ASN A 143 0.96 4.21 18.64
C ASN A 143 -0.13 5.08 19.31
N SER A 144 -1.11 5.56 18.54
CA SER A 144 -2.28 6.28 19.06
C SER A 144 -3.21 5.39 19.90
N SER A 145 -3.87 5.97 20.91
CA SER A 145 -4.92 5.29 21.68
C SER A 145 -6.16 4.96 20.85
N MET A 146 -6.45 5.76 19.82
CA MET A 146 -7.55 5.50 18.89
C MET A 146 -7.14 4.56 17.74
N LYS A 147 -8.14 4.05 17.01
CA LYS A 147 -7.91 3.28 15.77
C LYS A 147 -7.47 4.23 14.66
N VAL A 148 -6.33 3.96 14.05
CA VAL A 148 -5.76 4.71 12.95
C VAL A 148 -5.77 3.85 11.69
N PRO A 149 -6.54 4.23 10.65
CA PRO A 149 -6.42 3.65 9.32
C PRO A 149 -5.11 4.09 8.66
N VAL A 150 -4.46 3.15 7.99
CA VAL A 150 -3.14 3.31 7.37
C VAL A 150 -3.16 2.66 6.00
N VAL A 151 -2.50 3.27 5.04
CA VAL A 151 -2.19 2.66 3.75
C VAL A 151 -0.67 2.58 3.61
N VAL A 152 -0.17 1.38 3.34
CA VAL A 152 1.19 1.18 2.84
C VAL A 152 1.07 0.86 1.36
N ALA A 153 1.41 1.81 0.50
CA ALA A 153 1.48 1.57 -0.93
C ALA A 153 2.78 0.83 -1.25
N VAL A 154 2.71 -0.20 -2.09
CA VAL A 154 3.83 -1.06 -2.50
C VAL A 154 3.90 -1.05 -4.02
N GLY A 155 5.10 -0.98 -4.58
CA GLY A 155 5.33 -1.13 -6.01
C GLY A 155 4.88 0.08 -6.84
N TYR A 156 4.82 -0.11 -8.16
CA TYR A 156 4.65 0.99 -9.13
C TYR A 156 4.07 0.54 -10.48
N ARG A 157 3.95 -0.77 -10.74
CA ARG A 157 3.36 -1.31 -11.96
C ARG A 157 1.86 -1.51 -11.76
N GLU A 158 1.05 -0.74 -12.46
CA GLU A 158 -0.42 -0.84 -12.45
C GLU A 158 -0.91 -2.03 -13.28
N VAL A 159 -0.67 -3.23 -12.75
CA VAL A 159 -1.10 -4.52 -13.32
C VAL A 159 -1.70 -5.39 -12.23
N ARG A 160 -2.44 -6.44 -12.59
CA ARG A 160 -2.96 -7.39 -11.61
C ARG A 160 -1.83 -8.21 -10.98
N GLY A 161 -1.79 -8.23 -9.66
CA GLY A 161 -0.84 -8.98 -8.84
C GLY A 161 -1.42 -10.23 -8.20
N THR A 162 -0.53 -11.07 -7.66
CA THR A 162 -0.89 -12.28 -6.91
C THR A 162 -0.66 -12.06 -5.41
N VAL A 163 -1.65 -12.43 -4.60
CA VAL A 163 -1.62 -12.35 -3.14
C VAL A 163 -1.86 -13.75 -2.57
N LEU A 164 -0.98 -14.21 -1.68
CA LEU A 164 -1.11 -15.47 -0.95
C LEU A 164 -1.38 -15.16 0.52
N ASN A 165 -2.45 -15.71 1.11
CA ASN A 165 -2.80 -15.52 2.52
C ASN A 165 -2.31 -16.69 3.40
#